data_AF-A0A669E098-F1
#
_entry.id   AF-A0A669E098-F1
#
_cell.length_a   1.000
_cell.length_b   1.000
_cell.length_c   1.000
_cell.angle_alpha   90.00
_cell.angle_beta   90.00
_cell.angle_gamma   90.00
#
_symmetry.space_group_name_H-M   'P 1'
#
loop_
_entity.id
_entity.type
_entity.pdbx_description
1 polymer ?
#
loop_
_entity_poly.entity_id
_entity_poly.type
_entity_poly.pdbx_seq_one_letter_code
_entity_poly.pdbx_strand_id
1 'polypeptide(L)'
;MGEEIYKLKAYPSTTQIGKAAEALVRKHPCLKERNSDTGWEGWKNSLRYKMGNQRKKLAKAGIMDVAVNAGKRSRTNPDGASPRANIKRPRRGEVNFLPSYPSGETRESLETRRLEMVEEFKKTSAGRDIPLIHQDMMRTFALRREEIVTTSPPVSELKDRWPALFHETRLYFEFHRITNQNLPHVFYAALDDYAPQLIGLYKKRKTGRVGERMEQLLLAYGKQVFKNTNYYSACLAVAIVMLYIYTFIYLFIYLLGQKRHLCN
;
A
#
# COMPACT_ATOMS: atom_id res chain seq x y z
N MET A 1 18.12 6.15 -17.62
CA MET A 1 16.71 5.80 -17.90
C MET A 1 16.20 4.64 -17.04
N GLY A 2 16.78 3.42 -17.12
CA GLY A 2 16.29 2.29 -16.30
C GLY A 2 16.34 2.53 -14.79
N GLU A 3 17.41 3.18 -14.30
CA GLU A 3 17.56 3.61 -12.91
C GLU A 3 16.52 4.66 -12.50
N GLU A 4 16.29 5.68 -13.32
CA GLU A 4 15.28 6.72 -13.05
C GLU A 4 13.85 6.15 -12.98
N ILE A 5 13.51 5.21 -13.87
CA ILE A 5 12.20 4.54 -13.80
C ILE A 5 12.12 3.65 -12.56
N TYR A 6 13.21 3.00 -12.16
CA TYR A 6 13.26 2.20 -10.93
C TYR A 6 13.03 3.04 -9.67
N LYS A 7 13.63 4.24 -9.58
CA LYS A 7 13.40 5.20 -8.49
C LYS A 7 11.92 5.56 -8.32
N LEU A 8 11.16 5.59 -9.42
CA LEU A 8 9.72 5.85 -9.39
C LEU A 8 8.91 4.60 -9.02
N LYS A 9 9.22 3.45 -9.66
CA LYS A 9 8.52 2.18 -9.41
C LYS A 9 9.33 0.99 -9.94
N ALA A 10 9.69 0.05 -9.07
CA ALA A 10 10.40 -1.17 -9.47
C ALA A 10 9.58 -2.08 -10.41
N TYR A 11 8.26 -2.16 -10.19
CA TYR A 11 7.32 -3.00 -10.93
C TYR A 11 6.16 -2.17 -11.53
N PRO A 12 6.41 -1.37 -12.57
CA PRO A 12 5.35 -0.63 -13.24
C PRO A 12 4.37 -1.58 -13.94
N SER A 13 3.08 -1.25 -13.91
CA SER A 13 2.06 -2.04 -14.60
C SER A 13 2.16 -1.86 -16.12
N THR A 14 1.60 -2.80 -16.89
CA THR A 14 1.53 -2.68 -18.36
C THR A 14 0.91 -1.36 -18.81
N THR A 15 -0.12 -0.89 -18.10
CA THR A 15 -0.78 0.40 -18.36
C THR A 15 0.17 1.58 -18.11
N GLN A 16 0.93 1.56 -17.01
CA GLN A 16 1.90 2.62 -16.69
C GLN A 16 3.03 2.68 -17.73
N ILE A 17 3.53 1.51 -18.16
CA ILE A 17 4.54 1.41 -19.23
C ILE A 17 3.96 1.95 -20.55
N GLY A 18 2.70 1.63 -20.87
CA GLY A 18 2.01 2.15 -22.05
C GLY A 18 1.92 3.68 -22.05
N LYS A 19 1.43 4.28 -20.94
CA LYS A 19 1.38 5.74 -20.79
C LYS A 19 2.74 6.42 -20.94
N ALA A 20 3.81 5.79 -20.43
CA ALA A 20 5.16 6.31 -20.60
C ALA A 20 5.66 6.24 -22.06
N ALA A 21 5.35 5.14 -22.77
CA ALA A 21 5.68 4.98 -24.18
C ALA A 21 4.92 5.99 -25.07
N GLU A 22 3.63 6.16 -24.80
CA GLU A 22 2.79 7.16 -25.46
C GLU A 22 3.34 8.57 -25.24
N ALA A 23 3.64 8.94 -23.99
CA ALA A 23 4.20 10.26 -23.67
C ALA A 23 5.56 10.50 -24.33
N LEU A 24 6.40 9.46 -24.44
CA LEU A 24 7.69 9.53 -25.14
C LEU A 24 7.51 9.87 -26.62
N VAL A 25 6.63 9.15 -27.32
CA VAL A 25 6.37 9.38 -28.76
C VAL A 25 5.67 10.73 -28.98
N ARG A 26 4.76 11.13 -28.08
CA ARG A 26 4.11 12.45 -28.15
C ARG A 26 5.12 13.59 -28.02
N LYS A 27 6.11 13.45 -27.13
CA LYS A 27 7.17 14.45 -26.95
C LYS A 27 8.18 14.44 -28.10
N HIS A 28 8.41 13.27 -28.70
CA HIS A 28 9.35 13.08 -29.80
C HIS A 28 8.65 12.37 -30.98
N PRO A 29 7.90 13.10 -31.82
CA PRO A 29 7.10 12.50 -32.89
C PRO A 29 7.91 11.67 -33.90
N CYS A 30 9.21 11.95 -34.04
CA CYS A 30 10.14 11.16 -34.86
C CYS A 30 10.29 9.70 -34.41
N LEU A 31 9.90 9.37 -33.17
CA LEU A 31 9.94 8.02 -32.63
C LEU A 31 8.68 7.20 -32.98
N LYS A 32 7.66 7.80 -33.64
CA LYS A 32 6.40 7.12 -33.94
C LYS A 32 6.61 5.97 -34.93
N GLU A 33 6.14 4.79 -34.54
CA GLU A 33 6.18 3.58 -35.38
C GLU A 33 5.12 3.67 -36.49
N ARG A 34 5.53 3.42 -37.74
CA ARG A 34 4.64 3.55 -38.91
C ARG A 34 3.62 2.42 -39.04
N ASN A 35 3.92 1.22 -38.52
CA ASN A 35 3.11 0.01 -38.65
C ASN A 35 2.48 -0.44 -37.31
N SER A 36 2.16 0.50 -36.43
CA SER A 36 1.54 0.24 -35.13
C SER A 36 0.28 1.07 -35.02
N ASP A 37 -0.86 0.45 -34.67
CA ASP A 37 -2.15 1.13 -34.48
C ASP A 37 -2.03 2.32 -33.51
N THR A 38 -1.19 2.18 -32.48
CA THR A 38 -0.92 3.23 -31.49
C THR A 38 0.31 4.10 -31.81
N GLY A 39 1.20 3.64 -32.70
CA GLY A 39 2.51 4.25 -32.97
C GLY A 39 3.57 4.12 -31.85
N TRP A 40 3.32 3.41 -30.75
CA TRP A 40 4.24 3.32 -29.59
C TRP A 40 4.38 1.92 -28.96
N GLU A 41 3.85 0.85 -29.55
CA GLU A 41 3.89 -0.50 -28.96
C GLU A 41 5.33 -1.07 -28.87
N GLY A 42 6.19 -0.85 -29.85
CA GLY A 42 7.60 -1.26 -29.76
C GLY A 42 8.36 -0.51 -28.67
N TRP A 43 8.07 0.78 -28.44
CA TRP A 43 8.61 1.53 -27.29
C TRP A 43 8.15 0.97 -25.95
N LYS A 44 6.88 0.60 -25.82
CA LYS A 44 6.35 -0.06 -24.61
C LYS A 44 7.06 -1.38 -24.33
N ASN A 45 7.31 -2.19 -25.35
CA ASN A 45 8.09 -3.43 -25.21
C ASN A 45 9.55 -3.15 -24.83
N SER A 46 10.18 -2.17 -25.47
CA SER A 46 11.55 -1.75 -25.16
C SER A 46 11.70 -1.29 -23.71
N LEU A 47 10.76 -0.46 -23.22
CA LEU A 47 10.71 -0.04 -21.82
C LEU A 47 10.51 -1.23 -20.87
N ARG A 48 9.64 -2.19 -21.22
CA ARG A 48 9.44 -3.41 -20.43
C ARG A 48 10.74 -4.22 -20.31
N TYR A 49 11.46 -4.42 -21.41
CA TYR A 49 12.74 -5.13 -21.41
C TYR A 49 13.81 -4.37 -20.63
N LYS A 50 13.92 -3.06 -20.81
CA LYS A 50 14.87 -2.20 -20.07
C LYS A 50 14.65 -2.32 -18.56
N MET A 51 13.39 -2.29 -18.11
CA MET A 51 13.03 -2.46 -16.70
C MET A 51 13.33 -3.88 -16.19
N GLY A 52 13.07 -4.91 -17.00
CA GLY A 52 13.45 -6.29 -16.66
C GLY A 52 14.95 -6.45 -16.45
N ASN A 53 15.76 -5.88 -17.34
CA ASN A 53 17.22 -5.92 -17.24
C ASN A 53 17.74 -5.12 -16.04
N GLN A 54 17.17 -3.94 -15.75
CA GLN A 54 17.53 -3.17 -14.57
C GLN A 54 17.25 -3.94 -13.27
N ARG A 55 16.08 -4.56 -13.15
CA ARG A 55 15.76 -5.41 -11.99
C ARG A 55 16.73 -6.57 -11.82
N LYS A 56 17.13 -7.23 -12.91
CA LYS A 56 18.15 -8.30 -12.86
C LYS A 56 19.50 -7.79 -12.33
N LYS A 57 19.95 -6.61 -12.78
CA LYS A 57 21.20 -5.99 -12.30
C LYS A 57 21.12 -5.67 -10.79
N LEU A 58 20.05 -5.01 -10.37
CA LEU A 58 19.84 -4.62 -8.97
C LEU A 58 19.67 -5.84 -8.05
N ALA A 59 19.01 -6.90 -8.52
CA ALA A 59 18.89 -8.15 -7.77
C ALA A 59 20.26 -8.82 -7.54
N LYS A 60 21.13 -8.84 -8.56
CA LYS A 60 22.51 -9.33 -8.41
C LYS A 60 23.34 -8.47 -7.45
N ALA A 61 23.05 -7.18 -7.37
CA ALA A 61 23.66 -6.26 -6.41
C ALA A 61 23.06 -6.38 -4.98
N GLY A 62 22.16 -7.34 -4.73
CA GLY A 62 21.59 -7.58 -3.40
C GLY A 62 20.48 -6.61 -2.99
N ILE A 63 19.95 -5.79 -3.90
CA ILE A 63 18.85 -4.86 -3.58
C ILE A 63 17.59 -5.65 -3.26
N MET A 64 17.16 -5.59 -2.00
CA MET A 64 16.09 -6.45 -1.44
C MET A 64 14.77 -6.35 -2.21
N ASP A 65 14.35 -5.16 -2.61
CA ASP A 65 13.10 -4.89 -3.35
C ASP A 65 12.94 -5.74 -4.64
N VAL A 66 14.06 -6.13 -5.24
CA VAL A 66 14.10 -6.98 -6.45
C VAL A 66 14.71 -8.35 -6.23
N ALA A 67 15.69 -8.48 -5.33
CA ALA A 67 16.37 -9.74 -5.02
C ALA A 67 15.41 -10.77 -4.40
N VAL A 68 14.42 -10.31 -3.62
CA VAL A 68 13.36 -11.16 -3.06
C VAL A 68 12.61 -11.97 -4.12
N ASN A 69 12.58 -11.49 -5.37
CA ASN A 69 11.93 -12.18 -6.50
C ASN A 69 12.90 -13.01 -7.37
N ALA A 70 14.22 -12.92 -7.14
CA ALA A 70 15.24 -13.57 -7.96
C ALA A 70 15.44 -15.06 -7.63
N GLY A 71 14.93 -15.52 -6.48
CA GLY A 71 15.18 -16.86 -5.94
C GLY A 71 14.25 -17.98 -6.43
N LYS A 72 13.49 -17.82 -7.51
CA LYS A 72 12.65 -18.92 -8.02
C LYS A 72 13.52 -20.02 -8.58
N ARG A 73 13.29 -21.26 -8.12
CA ARG A 73 13.79 -22.46 -8.77
C ARG A 73 13.55 -22.37 -10.28
N SER A 74 14.62 -22.48 -11.05
CA SER A 74 14.59 -22.44 -12.51
C SER A 74 15.62 -23.40 -13.07
N ARG A 75 15.59 -23.65 -14.38
CA ARG A 75 16.58 -24.52 -15.05
C ARG A 75 18.02 -24.04 -14.86
N THR A 76 18.21 -22.75 -14.60
CA THR A 76 19.51 -22.09 -14.35
C THR A 76 19.75 -21.75 -12.88
N ASN A 77 18.81 -22.08 -11.98
CA ASN A 77 18.93 -21.91 -10.53
C ASN A 77 18.17 -23.07 -9.83
N PRO A 78 18.70 -24.30 -9.89
CA PRO A 78 18.00 -25.50 -9.42
C PRO A 78 17.83 -25.51 -7.88
N ASP A 79 18.80 -24.95 -7.16
CA ASP A 79 18.79 -24.89 -5.68
C ASP A 79 17.97 -23.73 -5.12
N GLY A 80 17.43 -22.87 -6.00
CA GLY A 80 16.52 -21.78 -5.61
C GLY A 80 15.29 -22.28 -4.86
N ALA A 81 14.76 -21.43 -3.97
CA ALA A 81 13.51 -21.69 -3.28
C ALA A 81 12.37 -21.97 -4.27
N SER A 82 11.46 -22.87 -3.90
CA SER A 82 10.28 -23.19 -4.72
C SER A 82 9.57 -21.88 -5.13
N PRO A 83 9.02 -21.75 -6.35
CA PRO A 83 8.24 -20.56 -6.75
C PRO A 83 7.02 -20.27 -5.86
N ARG A 84 6.64 -21.25 -5.03
CA ARG A 84 5.58 -21.21 -4.00
C ARG A 84 6.13 -21.04 -2.58
N ALA A 85 7.44 -21.03 -2.36
CA ALA A 85 8.01 -20.67 -1.07
C ALA A 85 7.55 -19.26 -0.70
N ASN A 86 7.34 -19.04 0.59
CA ASN A 86 6.49 -18.02 1.21
C ASN A 86 7.01 -16.57 1.10
N ILE A 87 7.59 -16.22 -0.03
CA ILE A 87 7.93 -14.86 -0.35
C ILE A 87 6.66 -14.21 -0.89
N LYS A 88 6.02 -13.44 -0.01
CA LYS A 88 4.94 -12.53 -0.38
C LYS A 88 5.43 -11.69 -1.56
N ARG A 89 4.69 -11.68 -2.65
CA ARG A 89 5.07 -10.92 -3.84
C ARG A 89 4.59 -9.47 -3.67
N PRO A 90 5.32 -8.47 -4.20
CA PRO A 90 4.78 -7.12 -4.34
C PRO A 90 3.40 -7.21 -5.01
N ARG A 91 2.34 -6.81 -4.29
CA ARG A 91 1.00 -6.76 -4.89
C ARG A 91 0.96 -5.62 -5.90
N ARG A 92 0.12 -5.77 -6.93
CA ARG A 92 -0.12 -4.75 -7.97
C ARG A 92 -0.64 -3.47 -7.29
N GLY A 93 0.27 -2.56 -6.93
CA GLY A 93 -0.06 -1.35 -6.16
C GLY A 93 1.02 -0.90 -5.19
N GLU A 94 1.86 -1.81 -4.68
CA GLU A 94 2.95 -1.47 -3.78
C GLU A 94 4.15 -0.96 -4.59
N VAL A 95 4.60 0.26 -4.31
CA VAL A 95 5.77 0.88 -4.96
C VAL A 95 7.05 0.64 -4.18
N ASN A 96 6.95 0.45 -2.86
CA ASN A 96 8.06 0.21 -1.95
C ASN A 96 7.82 -1.09 -1.18
N PHE A 97 8.15 -2.23 -1.81
CA PHE A 97 7.88 -3.54 -1.21
C PHE A 97 8.91 -3.85 -0.11
N LEU A 98 10.20 -3.82 -0.45
CA LEU A 98 11.32 -3.99 0.47
C LEU A 98 12.43 -2.98 0.15
N PRO A 99 12.22 -1.68 0.46
CA PRO A 99 13.20 -0.64 0.14
C PRO A 99 14.51 -0.86 0.89
N SER A 100 15.63 -0.43 0.29
CA SER A 100 16.92 -0.40 0.96
C SER A 100 16.92 0.59 2.12
N TYR A 101 17.80 0.38 3.09
CA TYR A 101 18.01 1.34 4.16
C TYR A 101 18.52 2.68 3.62
N PRO A 102 18.19 3.80 4.26
CA PRO A 102 18.75 5.10 3.90
C PRO A 102 20.28 5.10 3.98
N SER A 103 20.92 5.91 3.15
CA SER A 103 22.39 6.01 3.14
C SER A 103 22.95 6.35 4.52
N GLY A 104 23.90 5.55 4.99
CA GLY A 104 24.55 5.74 6.30
C GLY A 104 23.77 5.19 7.50
N GLU A 105 22.58 4.61 7.29
CA GLU A 105 21.82 3.93 8.35
C GLU A 105 22.08 2.42 8.31
N THR A 106 22.30 1.82 9.48
CA THR A 106 22.40 0.37 9.67
C THR A 106 21.13 -0.16 10.34
N ARG A 107 21.02 -1.48 10.50
CA ARG A 107 19.88 -2.06 11.23
C ARG A 107 19.84 -1.54 12.67
N GLU A 108 21.01 -1.46 13.30
CA GLU A 108 21.20 -1.05 14.68
C GLU A 108 20.82 0.43 14.86
N SER A 109 21.26 1.32 13.97
CA SER A 109 20.92 2.74 14.05
C SER A 109 19.41 2.98 13.87
N LEU A 110 18.77 2.24 12.97
CA LEU A 110 17.33 2.29 12.78
C LEU A 110 16.56 1.71 13.98
N GLU A 111 17.10 0.68 14.64
CA GLU A 111 16.51 0.11 15.85
C GLU A 111 16.61 1.07 17.04
N THR A 112 17.70 1.83 17.17
CA THR A 112 17.80 2.92 18.16
C THR A 112 16.70 3.95 17.96
N ARG A 113 16.49 4.43 16.73
CA ARG A 113 15.40 5.38 16.41
C ARG A 113 14.02 4.80 16.70
N ARG A 114 13.82 3.50 16.46
CA ARG A 114 12.57 2.83 16.81
C ARG A 114 12.32 2.88 18.33
N LEU A 115 13.35 2.61 19.13
CA LEU A 115 13.25 2.65 20.59
C LEU A 115 12.92 4.07 21.10
N GLU A 116 13.58 5.10 20.55
CA GLU A 116 13.27 6.50 20.85
C GLU A 116 11.81 6.83 20.54
N MET A 117 11.33 6.42 19.36
CA MET A 117 9.93 6.61 18.98
C MET A 117 8.97 5.85 19.90
N VAL A 118 9.30 4.62 20.34
CA VAL A 118 8.46 3.89 21.30
C VAL A 118 8.38 4.63 22.64
N GLU A 119 9.50 5.16 23.13
CA GLU A 119 9.52 5.95 24.36
C GLU A 119 8.69 7.22 24.22
N GLU A 120 8.76 7.89 23.07
CA GLU A 120 7.94 9.07 22.77
C GLU A 120 6.44 8.75 22.84
N PHE A 121 6.03 7.56 22.39
CA PHE A 121 4.63 7.12 22.44
C PHE A 121 4.13 6.77 23.86
N LYS A 122 5.03 6.58 24.84
CA LYS A 122 4.64 6.42 26.25
C LYS A 122 4.18 7.73 26.87
N LYS A 123 4.59 8.88 26.32
CA LYS A 123 4.15 10.20 26.78
C LYS A 123 2.65 10.40 26.49
N THR A 124 2.05 11.28 27.28
CA THR A 124 0.67 11.75 27.05
C THR A 124 0.56 12.40 25.69
N SER A 125 -0.63 12.42 25.10
CA SER A 125 -0.86 12.98 23.76
C SER A 125 -0.37 14.43 23.61
N ALA A 126 -0.49 15.24 24.67
CA ALA A 126 -0.03 16.63 24.70
C ALA A 126 1.50 16.77 24.79
N GLY A 127 2.21 15.78 25.36
CA GLY A 127 3.66 15.81 25.55
C GLY A 127 4.46 15.12 24.45
N ARG A 128 3.81 14.61 23.39
CA ARG A 128 4.49 13.92 22.28
C ARG A 128 5.10 14.90 21.30
N ASP A 129 6.37 14.66 20.97
CA ASP A 129 7.06 15.29 19.86
C ASP A 129 6.58 14.70 18.52
N ILE A 130 5.56 15.34 17.96
CA ILE A 130 4.99 14.97 16.67
C ILE A 130 6.01 15.13 15.52
N PRO A 131 6.82 16.20 15.44
CA PRO A 131 7.91 16.27 14.47
C PRO A 131 8.89 15.08 14.53
N LEU A 132 9.38 14.73 15.72
CA LEU A 132 10.31 13.61 15.93
C LEU A 132 9.71 12.29 15.45
N ILE A 133 8.49 11.96 15.91
CA ILE A 133 7.78 10.75 15.48
C ILE A 133 7.63 10.72 13.95
N HIS A 134 7.36 11.86 13.32
CA HIS A 134 7.23 11.90 11.86
C HIS A 134 8.54 11.52 11.17
N GLN A 135 9.64 12.13 11.62
CA GLN A 135 10.96 11.92 11.08
C GLN A 135 11.43 10.47 11.29
N ASP A 136 11.24 9.91 12.47
CA ASP A 136 11.64 8.54 12.75
C ASP A 136 10.77 7.55 12.01
N MET A 137 9.46 7.78 11.89
CA MET A 137 8.61 6.99 10.99
C MET A 137 9.15 7.02 9.55
N MET A 138 9.64 8.15 9.05
CA MET A 138 10.21 8.19 7.70
C MET A 138 11.52 7.40 7.60
N ARG A 139 12.47 7.60 8.52
CA ARG A 139 13.79 6.95 8.47
C ARG A 139 13.71 5.44 8.67
N THR A 140 12.86 4.99 9.58
CA THR A 140 12.73 3.56 9.95
C THR A 140 11.77 2.78 9.04
N PHE A 141 11.25 3.39 7.97
CA PHE A 141 10.34 2.72 7.04
C PHE A 141 10.89 1.42 6.46
N ALA A 142 12.18 1.41 6.07
CA ALA A 142 12.79 0.22 5.49
C ALA A 142 12.91 -0.93 6.50
N LEU A 143 13.34 -0.63 7.74
CA LEU A 143 13.37 -1.60 8.84
C LEU A 143 11.98 -2.17 9.13
N ARG A 144 10.96 -1.30 9.26
CA ARG A 144 9.56 -1.73 9.44
C ARG A 144 9.09 -2.67 8.35
N ARG A 145 9.34 -2.31 7.08
CA ARG A 145 8.89 -3.11 5.94
C ARG A 145 9.59 -4.45 5.90
N GLU A 146 10.88 -4.48 6.15
CA GLU A 146 11.63 -5.72 6.27
C GLU A 146 11.04 -6.64 7.34
N GLU A 147 10.79 -6.13 8.55
CA GLU A 147 10.17 -6.91 9.63
C GLU A 147 8.78 -7.43 9.23
N ILE A 148 7.86 -6.53 8.84
CA ILE A 148 6.48 -6.89 8.52
C ILE A 148 6.41 -7.90 7.36
N VAL A 149 7.24 -7.73 6.33
CA VAL A 149 7.23 -8.60 5.15
C VAL A 149 7.91 -9.94 5.44
N THR A 150 8.98 -9.95 6.21
CA THR A 150 9.81 -11.14 6.43
C THR A 150 9.27 -12.03 7.55
N THR A 151 8.90 -11.43 8.70
CA THR A 151 8.46 -12.18 9.87
C THR A 151 6.94 -12.31 9.96
N SER A 152 6.19 -11.41 9.32
CA SER A 152 4.72 -11.39 9.38
C SER A 152 4.18 -11.48 10.82
N PRO A 153 4.56 -10.54 11.70
CA PRO A 153 4.27 -10.63 13.13
C PRO A 153 2.77 -10.47 13.41
N PRO A 154 2.25 -11.02 14.52
CA PRO A 154 0.90 -10.75 14.99
C PRO A 154 0.64 -9.26 15.19
N VAL A 155 -0.63 -8.84 15.06
CA VAL A 155 -1.06 -7.43 15.24
C VAL A 155 -0.66 -6.90 16.62
N SER A 156 -0.75 -7.74 17.66
CA SER A 156 -0.36 -7.38 19.03
C SER A 156 1.12 -7.02 19.12
N GLU A 157 1.99 -7.89 18.61
CA GLU A 157 3.45 -7.65 18.58
C GLU A 157 3.78 -6.42 17.72
N LEU A 158 3.09 -6.24 16.59
CA LEU A 158 3.26 -5.07 15.73
C LEU A 158 2.88 -3.77 16.46
N LYS A 159 1.85 -3.81 17.31
CA LYS A 159 1.42 -2.66 18.11
C LYS A 159 2.45 -2.29 19.18
N ASP A 160 3.03 -3.28 19.83
CA ASP A 160 4.05 -3.05 20.85
C ASP A 160 5.36 -2.55 20.23
N ARG A 161 5.74 -3.13 19.09
CA ARG A 161 7.00 -2.82 18.40
C ARG A 161 6.94 -1.49 17.63
N TRP A 162 5.77 -1.16 17.06
CA TRP A 162 5.54 0.02 16.21
C TRP A 162 4.22 0.73 16.57
N PRO A 163 4.11 1.31 17.79
CA PRO A 163 2.88 1.94 18.27
C PRO A 163 2.40 3.08 17.37
N ALA A 164 3.34 3.76 16.70
CA ALA A 164 3.04 4.80 15.74
C ALA A 164 2.15 4.34 14.58
N LEU A 165 2.21 3.07 14.13
CA LEU A 165 1.34 2.56 13.08
C LEU A 165 -0.14 2.54 13.46
N PHE A 166 -0.43 2.57 14.76
CA PHE A 166 -1.79 2.56 15.31
C PHE A 166 -2.30 3.97 15.62
N HIS A 167 -1.57 4.99 15.17
CA HIS A 167 -2.03 6.37 15.12
C HIS A 167 -2.48 6.72 13.70
N GLU A 168 -3.72 7.18 13.54
CA GLU A 168 -4.38 7.41 12.24
C GLU A 168 -3.50 8.17 11.23
N THR A 169 -3.01 9.35 11.61
CA THR A 169 -2.16 10.17 10.72
C THR A 169 -0.90 9.44 10.25
N ARG A 170 -0.29 8.64 11.12
CA ARG A 170 0.94 7.90 10.80
C ARG A 170 0.67 6.72 9.90
N LEU A 171 -0.47 6.06 10.09
CA LEU A 171 -0.96 5.01 9.20
C LEU A 171 -1.18 5.55 7.78
N TYR A 172 -1.77 6.74 7.64
CA TYR A 172 -1.96 7.38 6.33
C TYR A 172 -0.63 7.64 5.63
N PHE A 173 0.36 8.17 6.34
CA PHE A 173 1.69 8.36 5.78
C PHE A 173 2.38 7.02 5.47
N GLU A 174 2.18 5.98 6.26
CA GLU A 174 2.72 4.65 5.98
C GLU A 174 2.09 4.05 4.73
N PHE A 175 0.78 4.15 4.59
CA PHE A 175 0.07 3.72 3.39
C PHE A 175 0.57 4.47 2.15
N HIS A 176 0.77 5.78 2.28
CA HIS A 176 1.34 6.59 1.21
C HIS A 176 2.76 6.13 0.86
N ARG A 177 3.63 5.87 1.84
CA ARG A 177 4.96 5.31 1.58
C ARG A 177 4.91 3.97 0.86
N ILE A 178 3.92 3.11 1.16
CA ILE A 178 3.80 1.79 0.53
C ILE A 178 3.25 1.88 -0.90
N THR A 179 2.23 2.72 -1.12
CA THR A 179 1.38 2.69 -2.33
C THR A 179 1.50 3.93 -3.23
N ASN A 180 2.10 5.01 -2.72
CA ASN A 180 2.09 6.35 -3.29
C ASN A 180 0.67 6.91 -3.51
N GLN A 181 -0.30 6.48 -2.69
CA GLN A 181 -1.68 6.97 -2.71
C GLN A 181 -2.01 7.73 -1.43
N ASN A 182 -2.91 8.70 -1.54
CA ASN A 182 -3.48 9.38 -0.38
C ASN A 182 -4.68 8.56 0.10
N LEU A 183 -4.53 7.83 1.21
CA LEU A 183 -5.57 6.91 1.69
C LEU A 183 -6.90 7.64 1.91
N PRO A 184 -6.98 8.73 2.71
CA PRO A 184 -8.24 9.46 2.88
C PRO A 184 -8.90 9.84 1.56
N HIS A 185 -8.15 10.43 0.64
CA HIS A 185 -8.71 10.89 -0.63
C HIS A 185 -9.26 9.75 -1.49
N VAL A 186 -8.46 8.71 -1.72
CA VAL A 186 -8.89 7.54 -2.54
C VAL A 186 -10.05 6.82 -1.87
N PHE A 187 -10.02 6.75 -0.55
CA PHE A 187 -11.03 6.10 0.25
C PHE A 187 -12.38 6.84 0.18
N TYR A 188 -12.38 8.15 0.42
CA TYR A 188 -13.59 8.96 0.36
C TYR A 188 -14.15 9.07 -1.05
N ALA A 189 -13.30 9.22 -2.07
CA ALA A 189 -13.76 9.20 -3.45
C ALA A 189 -14.47 7.88 -3.80
N ALA A 190 -13.90 6.73 -3.39
CA ALA A 190 -14.56 5.44 -3.58
C ALA A 190 -15.88 5.35 -2.81
N LEU A 191 -15.96 5.88 -1.60
CA LEU A 191 -17.23 5.94 -0.89
C LEU A 191 -18.27 6.77 -1.63
N ASP A 192 -17.92 7.95 -2.12
CA ASP A 192 -18.85 8.81 -2.84
C ASP A 192 -19.38 8.11 -4.10
N ASP A 193 -18.52 7.36 -4.80
CA ASP A 193 -18.90 6.61 -6.00
C ASP A 193 -19.81 5.40 -5.71
N TYR A 194 -19.49 4.63 -4.65
CA TYR A 194 -20.15 3.33 -4.39
C TYR A 194 -21.28 3.39 -3.36
N ALA A 195 -21.24 4.32 -2.40
CA ALA A 195 -22.24 4.40 -1.33
C ALA A 195 -23.67 4.57 -1.83
N PRO A 196 -23.98 5.42 -2.84
CA PRO A 196 -25.35 5.55 -3.34
C PRO A 196 -25.92 4.24 -3.88
N GLN A 197 -25.09 3.47 -4.60
CA GLN A 197 -25.47 2.18 -5.18
C GLN A 197 -25.71 1.14 -4.09
N LEU A 198 -24.80 1.06 -3.11
CA LEU A 198 -24.92 0.18 -1.95
C LEU A 198 -26.20 0.48 -1.16
N ILE A 199 -26.46 1.75 -0.85
CA ILE A 199 -27.68 2.18 -0.18
C ILE A 199 -28.93 1.80 -1.00
N GLY A 200 -28.88 1.98 -2.32
CA GLY A 200 -29.94 1.56 -3.24
C GLY A 200 -30.23 0.06 -3.18
N LEU A 201 -29.19 -0.79 -3.12
CA LEU A 201 -29.32 -2.24 -2.96
C LEU A 201 -29.96 -2.62 -1.61
N TYR A 202 -29.54 -1.97 -0.52
CA TYR A 202 -30.10 -2.23 0.80
C TYR A 202 -31.57 -1.79 0.90
N LYS A 203 -31.93 -0.63 0.36
CA LYS A 203 -33.33 -0.17 0.32
C LYS A 203 -34.25 -1.14 -0.45
N LYS A 204 -33.72 -1.91 -1.40
CA LYS A 204 -34.47 -2.93 -2.14
C LYS A 204 -34.63 -4.25 -1.38
N ARG A 205 -33.74 -4.55 -0.41
CA ARG A 205 -33.80 -5.75 0.45
C ARG A 205 -34.14 -5.35 1.89
N LYS A 206 -35.39 -4.96 2.13
CA LYS A 206 -35.90 -4.59 3.46
C LYS A 206 -36.22 -5.78 4.39
N THR A 207 -35.93 -7.01 3.98
CA THR A 207 -36.43 -8.19 4.68
C THR A 207 -35.36 -8.82 5.58
N GLY A 208 -35.79 -9.22 6.79
CA GLY A 208 -34.96 -9.91 7.78
C GLY A 208 -34.18 -8.98 8.72
N ARG A 209 -33.59 -9.57 9.76
CA ARG A 209 -32.91 -8.86 10.88
C ARG A 209 -31.82 -7.88 10.43
N VAL A 210 -31.13 -8.15 9.32
CA VAL A 210 -30.08 -7.27 8.76
C VAL A 210 -30.70 -6.03 8.12
N GLY A 211 -31.81 -6.19 7.38
CA GLY A 211 -32.54 -5.08 6.76
C GLY A 211 -33.14 -4.15 7.80
N GLU A 212 -33.77 -4.70 8.84
CA GLU A 212 -34.35 -3.94 9.96
C GLU A 212 -33.28 -3.14 10.73
N ARG A 213 -32.13 -3.77 11.04
CA ARG A 213 -31.01 -3.10 11.71
C ARG A 213 -30.43 -1.97 10.86
N MET A 214 -30.34 -2.17 9.55
CA MET A 214 -29.87 -1.14 8.63
C MET A 214 -30.86 0.01 8.50
N GLU A 215 -32.16 -0.25 8.50
CA GLU A 215 -33.20 0.78 8.49
C GLU A 215 -33.18 1.61 9.78
N GLN A 216 -33.01 0.97 10.94
CA GLN A 216 -32.82 1.66 12.22
C GLN A 216 -31.58 2.56 12.22
N LEU A 217 -30.47 2.08 11.67
CA LEU A 217 -29.26 2.89 11.49
C LEU A 217 -29.53 4.10 10.58
N LEU A 218 -30.10 3.88 9.38
CA LEU A 218 -30.42 4.96 8.45
C LEU A 218 -31.37 6.01 9.08
N LEU A 219 -32.34 5.59 9.89
CA LEU A 219 -33.27 6.47 10.61
C LEU A 219 -32.60 7.24 11.76
N ALA A 220 -31.77 6.58 12.56
CA ALA A 220 -31.06 7.20 13.68
C ALA A 220 -30.12 8.32 13.19
N TYR A 221 -29.43 8.09 12.08
CA TYR A 221 -28.57 9.09 11.46
C TYR A 221 -29.37 10.16 10.69
N GLY A 222 -30.52 9.80 10.10
CA GLY A 222 -31.54 10.73 9.58
C GLY A 222 -31.95 11.82 10.57
N LYS A 223 -32.01 11.49 11.87
CA LYS A 223 -32.40 12.43 12.94
C LYS A 223 -31.25 13.29 13.46
N GLN A 224 -30.00 12.85 13.36
CA GLN A 224 -28.83 13.60 13.86
C GLN A 224 -28.35 14.72 12.93
N VAL A 225 -28.70 14.68 11.64
CA VAL A 225 -28.07 15.53 10.61
C VAL A 225 -29.03 16.63 10.08
N PHE A 226 -29.97 17.07 10.93
CA PHE A 226 -30.77 18.30 10.67
C PHE A 226 -30.01 19.61 10.92
N LYS A 227 -28.67 19.57 11.08
CA LYS A 227 -27.85 20.77 11.33
C LYS A 227 -26.68 21.02 10.37
N ASN A 228 -26.43 20.20 9.34
CA ASN A 228 -25.51 20.59 8.27
C ASN A 228 -25.64 19.70 7.03
N THR A 229 -26.04 20.31 5.92
CA THR A 229 -26.64 19.64 4.75
C THR A 229 -25.65 18.99 3.76
N ASN A 230 -24.39 18.75 4.11
CA ASN A 230 -23.40 18.18 3.19
C ASN A 230 -22.65 16.92 3.69
N TYR A 231 -23.07 16.32 4.82
CA TYR A 231 -22.28 15.27 5.51
C TYR A 231 -22.98 13.91 5.67
N TYR A 232 -24.16 13.71 5.07
CA TYR A 232 -24.97 12.49 5.23
C TYR A 232 -24.32 11.22 4.68
N SER A 233 -23.67 11.27 3.51
CA SER A 233 -22.95 10.13 2.92
C SER A 233 -21.58 9.93 3.56
N ALA A 234 -20.85 11.02 3.78
CA ALA A 234 -19.50 11.02 4.33
C ALA A 234 -19.48 10.49 5.76
N CYS A 235 -20.35 10.93 6.69
CA CYS A 235 -20.27 10.52 8.09
C CYS A 235 -20.78 9.10 8.36
N LEU A 236 -21.81 8.64 7.64
CA LEU A 236 -22.32 7.27 7.75
C LEU A 236 -21.33 6.26 7.17
N ALA A 237 -20.74 6.64 6.03
CA ALA A 237 -19.63 5.90 5.46
C ALA A 237 -18.46 5.95 6.44
N VAL A 238 -17.98 7.11 6.91
CA VAL A 238 -16.92 7.26 7.94
C VAL A 238 -17.18 6.40 9.18
N ALA A 239 -18.40 6.26 9.72
CA ALA A 239 -18.63 5.43 10.90
C ALA A 239 -18.57 3.92 10.58
N ILE A 240 -19.20 3.49 9.48
CA ILE A 240 -19.11 2.13 8.95
C ILE A 240 -17.66 1.82 8.54
N VAL A 241 -16.94 2.84 8.09
CA VAL A 241 -15.54 2.86 7.67
C VAL A 241 -14.61 3.01 8.82
N MET A 242 -14.93 3.60 9.93
CA MET A 242 -14.07 3.60 11.10
C MET A 242 -14.12 2.20 11.68
N LEU A 243 -15.30 1.56 11.72
CA LEU A 243 -15.44 0.13 11.95
C LEU A 243 -14.75 -0.71 10.86
N TYR A 244 -14.87 -0.32 9.59
CA TYR A 244 -14.18 -0.97 8.48
C TYR A 244 -12.70 -0.64 8.41
N ILE A 245 -12.17 0.43 9.00
CA ILE A 245 -10.78 0.86 9.07
C ILE A 245 -10.19 0.16 10.25
N TYR A 246 -10.91 -0.07 11.34
CA TYR A 246 -10.50 -1.05 12.35
C TYR A 246 -10.43 -2.45 11.73
N THR A 247 -11.43 -2.89 10.95
CA THR A 247 -11.35 -4.19 10.26
C THR A 247 -10.43 -4.18 9.03
N PHE A 248 -10.10 -3.05 8.42
CA PHE A 248 -9.21 -2.90 7.26
C PHE A 248 -7.80 -2.55 7.71
N ILE A 249 -7.56 -2.04 8.91
CA ILE A 249 -6.28 -2.08 9.63
C ILE A 249 -6.04 -3.52 10.03
N TYR A 250 -7.06 -4.21 10.58
CA TYR A 250 -6.98 -5.65 10.78
C TYR A 250 -6.76 -6.39 9.46
N LEU A 251 -7.48 -6.09 8.38
CA LEU A 251 -7.37 -6.77 7.08
C LEU A 251 -6.13 -6.33 6.31
N PHE A 252 -5.63 -5.11 6.49
CA PHE A 252 -4.40 -4.62 5.87
C PHE A 252 -3.20 -5.18 6.63
N ILE A 253 -3.22 -5.27 7.97
CA ILE A 253 -2.20 -5.99 8.74
C ILE A 253 -2.29 -7.51 8.48
N TYR A 254 -3.49 -8.08 8.37
CA TYR A 254 -3.75 -9.49 8.07
C TYR A 254 -3.43 -9.85 6.61
N LEU A 255 -3.68 -8.96 5.64
CA LEU A 255 -3.22 -9.09 4.24
C LEU A 255 -1.73 -8.76 4.10
N LEU A 256 -1.17 -8.01 5.06
CA LEU A 256 0.26 -7.81 5.18
C LEU A 256 0.97 -9.04 5.77
N GLY A 257 0.31 -9.87 6.62
CA GLY A 257 0.95 -10.94 7.39
C GLY A 257 0.39 -12.38 7.32
N GLN A 258 -0.79 -12.69 6.77
CA GLN A 258 -1.35 -14.04 6.87
C GLN A 258 -2.09 -14.46 5.59
N LYS A 259 -1.60 -15.54 4.97
CA LYS A 259 -2.39 -16.35 4.04
C LYS A 259 -2.36 -17.84 4.44
N ARG A 260 -2.27 -18.18 5.74
CA ARG A 260 -2.08 -19.59 6.13
C ARG A 260 -2.84 -20.16 7.33
N HIS A 261 -3.91 -19.54 7.84
CA HIS A 261 -4.74 -20.20 8.88
C HIS A 261 -6.25 -20.29 8.62
N LEU A 262 -6.72 -20.32 7.36
CA LEU A 262 -8.14 -20.59 7.06
C LEU A 262 -8.40 -21.77 6.12
N CYS A 263 -7.42 -22.65 5.92
CA CYS A 263 -7.65 -23.98 5.36
C CYS A 263 -6.81 -25.00 6.13
N ASN A 264 -7.36 -25.50 7.23
CA ASN A 264 -7.38 -26.93 7.51
C ASN A 264 -8.85 -27.34 7.46
#